data_AF-A0A8I6SAG7-F1
#
_entry.id   AF-A0A8I6SAG7-F1
#
_cell.length_a   1.000
_cell.length_b   1.000
_cell.length_c   1.000
_cell.angle_alpha   90.00
_cell.angle_beta   90.00
_cell.angle_gamma   90.00
#
_symmetry.space_group_name_H-M   'P 1'
#
loop_
_entity.id
_entity.type
_entity.pdbx_description
1 polymer ?
#
loop_
_entity_poly.entity_id
_entity_poly.type
_entity_poly.pdbx_seq_one_letter_code
_entity_poly.pdbx_strand_id
1 'polypeptide(L)'
;MKSLSLYVLLLPAFYSAYAITCFISKWWYRAKSKRASLKPTKLFETLFENHISEVFTNQSLATLTKIKEQTIKSLCKKPPEPLLLVFLAPSEAKSTAITLAKRLVQITLTSKNKMSLPWSATDRLLMKGSAFANITSPWRFYEVIKEKIATNSHLIITEFEMIHPHSAALLIFMSKELFFPEKEVHLYLIVEIPSIHLSNTVNALNHWMKTRLVSHLEPELLQETQRALYLRTCLIKSEDVSVVE
;
A
#
# COMPACT_ATOMS: atom_id res chain seq x y z
N MET A 1 60.30 -26.16 40.04
CA MET A 1 60.13 -25.19 38.92
C MET A 1 60.06 -25.94 37.61
N LYS A 2 58.87 -26.07 36.99
CA LYS A 2 58.62 -26.42 35.56
C LYS A 2 57.10 -26.66 35.36
N SER A 3 56.29 -25.60 35.27
CA SER A 3 54.89 -25.74 34.83
C SER A 3 54.30 -24.51 34.12
N LEU A 4 55.15 -23.54 33.74
CA LEU A 4 54.69 -22.30 33.10
C LEU A 4 54.76 -22.32 31.56
N SER A 5 55.33 -23.36 30.96
CA SER A 5 55.58 -23.41 29.51
C SER A 5 54.39 -23.87 28.66
N LEU A 6 53.42 -24.60 29.22
CA LEU A 6 52.32 -25.17 28.43
C LEU A 6 51.19 -24.16 28.19
N TYR A 7 50.91 -23.30 29.17
CA TYR A 7 49.81 -22.32 29.12
C TYR A 7 50.05 -21.18 28.12
N VAL A 8 51.32 -20.77 27.95
CA VAL A 8 51.70 -19.66 27.04
C VAL A 8 51.56 -20.08 25.56
N LEU A 9 51.70 -21.37 25.26
CA LEU A 9 51.55 -21.90 23.88
C LEU A 9 50.08 -22.23 23.53
N LEU A 10 49.23 -22.49 24.52
CA LEU A 10 47.82 -22.84 24.30
C LEU A 10 46.93 -21.62 24.10
N LEU A 11 47.22 -20.50 24.78
CA LEU A 11 46.43 -19.25 24.67
C LEU A 11 46.26 -18.75 23.21
N PRO A 12 47.32 -18.65 22.37
CA PRO A 12 47.17 -18.21 20.98
C PRO A 12 46.32 -19.17 20.14
N ALA A 13 46.38 -20.46 20.43
CA ALA A 13 45.60 -21.49 19.74
C ALA A 13 44.10 -21.42 20.10
N PHE A 14 43.77 -21.09 21.37
CA PHE A 14 42.40 -20.84 21.79
C PHE A 14 41.82 -19.56 21.15
N TYR A 15 42.61 -18.48 21.06
CA TYR A 15 42.16 -17.25 20.40
C TYR A 15 41.93 -17.45 18.90
N SER A 16 42.79 -18.20 18.21
CA SER A 16 42.62 -18.48 16.78
C SER A 16 41.40 -19.39 16.54
N ALA A 17 41.20 -20.42 17.36
CA ALA A 17 40.01 -21.27 17.28
C ALA A 17 38.70 -20.50 17.55
N TYR A 18 38.71 -19.56 18.52
CA TYR A 18 37.57 -18.69 18.80
C TYR A 18 37.29 -17.70 17.65
N ALA A 19 38.33 -17.13 17.05
CA ALA A 19 38.20 -16.25 15.90
C ALA A 19 37.63 -17.00 14.67
N ILE A 20 38.10 -18.23 14.41
CA ILE A 20 37.61 -19.09 13.34
C ILE A 20 36.14 -19.45 13.56
N THR A 21 35.75 -19.83 14.77
CA THR A 21 34.34 -20.14 15.09
C THR A 21 33.44 -18.91 15.00
N CYS A 22 33.91 -17.73 15.39
CA CYS A 22 33.20 -16.46 15.17
C CYS A 22 33.06 -16.14 13.67
N PHE A 23 34.10 -16.42 12.87
CA PHE A 23 34.07 -16.18 11.44
C PHE A 23 33.12 -17.16 10.73
N ILE A 24 33.18 -18.45 11.07
CA ILE A 24 32.29 -19.49 10.53
C ILE A 24 30.84 -19.21 10.93
N SER A 25 30.56 -18.83 12.19
CA SER A 25 29.20 -18.49 12.62
C SER A 25 28.67 -17.24 11.92
N LYS A 26 29.50 -16.19 11.75
CA LYS A 26 29.14 -14.98 10.99
C LYS A 26 28.95 -15.27 9.50
N TRP A 27 29.74 -16.19 8.93
CA TRP A 27 29.63 -16.63 7.54
C TRP A 27 28.39 -17.51 7.33
N TRP A 28 28.11 -18.45 8.24
CA TRP A 28 26.88 -19.25 8.26
C TRP A 28 25.64 -18.38 8.46
N TYR A 29 25.69 -17.38 9.34
CA TYR A 29 24.59 -16.44 9.54
C TYR A 29 24.32 -15.63 8.26
N ARG A 30 25.39 -15.15 7.60
CA ARG A 30 25.29 -14.47 6.28
C ARG A 30 24.84 -15.41 5.16
N ALA A 31 25.29 -16.66 5.15
CA ALA A 31 24.90 -17.66 4.15
C ALA A 31 23.45 -18.13 4.35
N LYS A 32 23.00 -18.25 5.60
CA LYS A 32 21.59 -18.54 5.97
C LYS A 32 20.69 -17.34 5.71
N SER A 33 21.17 -16.11 5.90
CA SER A 33 20.51 -14.86 5.45
C SER A 33 20.44 -14.75 3.92
N LYS A 34 21.36 -15.41 3.19
CA LYS A 34 21.33 -15.54 1.73
C LYS A 34 20.52 -16.75 1.23
N ARG A 35 19.91 -17.59 2.09
CA ARG A 35 18.90 -18.55 1.63
C ARG A 35 17.79 -17.75 0.99
N ALA A 36 17.67 -17.92 -0.32
CA ALA A 36 16.80 -17.20 -1.25
C ALA A 36 15.53 -16.63 -0.59
N SER A 37 15.61 -15.43 0.01
CA SER A 37 14.41 -14.68 0.28
C SER A 37 13.78 -14.43 -1.08
N LEU A 38 12.57 -14.94 -1.32
CA LEU A 38 11.84 -14.60 -2.54
C LEU A 38 11.95 -13.09 -2.74
N LYS A 39 12.22 -12.65 -3.96
CA LYS A 39 12.16 -11.22 -4.29
C LYS A 39 10.79 -10.71 -3.81
N PRO A 40 10.68 -9.52 -3.19
CA PRO A 40 9.42 -9.00 -2.66
C PRO A 40 8.25 -9.09 -3.64
N THR A 41 8.53 -8.90 -4.93
CA THR A 41 7.55 -9.06 -6.02
C THR A 41 7.01 -10.48 -6.15
N LYS A 42 7.87 -11.51 -6.11
CA LYS A 42 7.43 -12.90 -6.19
C LYS A 42 6.64 -13.33 -4.96
N LEU A 43 7.06 -12.90 -3.77
CA LEU A 43 6.33 -13.18 -2.54
C LEU A 43 4.96 -12.50 -2.57
N PHE A 44 4.90 -11.25 -3.03
CA PHE A 44 3.64 -10.54 -3.23
C PHE A 44 2.73 -11.26 -4.23
N GLU A 45 3.23 -11.70 -5.39
CA GLU A 45 2.44 -12.44 -6.37
C GLU A 45 1.80 -13.69 -5.75
N THR A 46 2.57 -14.50 -5.03
CA THR A 46 2.03 -15.69 -4.34
C THR A 46 0.98 -15.32 -3.30
N LEU A 47 1.23 -14.29 -2.47
CA LEU A 47 0.27 -13.83 -1.47
C LEU A 47 -0.99 -13.21 -2.11
N PHE A 48 -0.84 -12.54 -3.25
CA PHE A 48 -1.95 -11.94 -3.98
C PHE A 48 -2.89 -13.01 -4.52
N GLU A 49 -2.35 -14.08 -5.13
CA GLU A 49 -3.21 -15.15 -5.63
C GLU A 49 -3.97 -15.83 -4.48
N ASN A 50 -3.27 -16.23 -3.41
CA ASN A 50 -3.87 -16.99 -2.30
C ASN A 50 -4.82 -16.16 -1.41
N HIS A 51 -4.58 -14.85 -1.25
CA HIS A 51 -5.33 -14.03 -0.29
C HIS A 51 -6.22 -12.98 -0.94
N ILE A 52 -6.12 -12.78 -2.26
CA ILE A 52 -6.93 -11.83 -3.01
C ILE A 52 -7.65 -12.54 -4.16
N SER A 53 -6.94 -13.14 -5.12
CA SER A 53 -7.60 -13.73 -6.30
C SER A 53 -8.59 -14.85 -5.94
N GLU A 54 -8.23 -15.70 -4.97
CA GLU A 54 -9.10 -16.79 -4.50
C GLU A 54 -10.27 -16.34 -3.63
N VAL A 55 -10.18 -15.14 -3.02
CA VAL A 55 -11.17 -14.64 -2.05
C VAL A 55 -12.15 -13.67 -2.69
N PHE A 56 -11.69 -12.81 -3.61
CA PHE A 56 -12.48 -11.77 -4.25
C PHE A 56 -12.87 -12.21 -5.67
N THR A 57 -13.65 -13.29 -5.76
CA THR A 57 -13.95 -14.01 -7.01
C THR A 57 -14.94 -13.29 -7.93
N ASN A 58 -15.78 -12.38 -7.42
CA ASN A 58 -16.70 -11.60 -8.24
C ASN A 58 -15.98 -10.44 -8.96
N GLN A 59 -14.76 -10.09 -8.56
CA GLN A 59 -13.99 -9.04 -9.21
C GLN A 59 -13.58 -9.44 -10.63
N SER A 60 -13.57 -8.47 -11.55
CA SER A 60 -13.10 -8.75 -12.92
C SER A 60 -11.59 -9.02 -12.94
N LEU A 61 -11.16 -9.93 -13.81
CA LEU A 61 -9.73 -10.20 -14.04
C LEU A 61 -8.96 -8.91 -14.36
N ALA A 62 -9.53 -8.02 -15.18
CA ALA A 62 -8.92 -6.73 -15.51
C ALA A 62 -8.68 -5.85 -14.26
N THR A 63 -9.59 -5.89 -13.28
CA THR A 63 -9.45 -5.15 -12.02
C THR A 63 -8.35 -5.75 -11.15
N LEU A 64 -8.35 -7.07 -10.96
CA LEU A 64 -7.33 -7.77 -10.17
C LEU A 64 -5.93 -7.60 -10.78
N THR A 65 -5.80 -7.75 -12.10
CA THR A 65 -4.54 -7.52 -12.83
C THR A 65 -4.05 -6.09 -12.64
N LYS A 66 -4.93 -5.09 -12.76
CA LYS A 66 -4.55 -3.68 -12.54
C LYS A 66 -4.03 -3.45 -11.12
N ILE A 67 -4.74 -3.95 -10.11
CA ILE A 67 -4.32 -3.83 -8.70
C ILE A 67 -2.95 -4.48 -8.50
N LYS A 68 -2.77 -5.70 -9.00
CA LYS A 68 -1.52 -6.46 -8.90
C LYS A 68 -0.34 -5.71 -9.54
N GLU A 69 -0.49 -5.27 -10.79
CA GLU A 69 0.55 -4.57 -11.54
C GLU A 69 0.96 -3.24 -10.90
N GLN A 70 -0.02 -2.43 -10.48
CA GLN A 70 0.25 -1.15 -9.81
C GLN A 70 0.97 -1.37 -8.47
N THR A 71 0.53 -2.36 -7.70
CA THR A 71 1.18 -2.68 -6.41
C THR A 71 2.59 -3.22 -6.63
N ILE A 72 2.83 -4.08 -7.62
CA ILE A 72 4.18 -4.59 -7.93
C ILE A 72 5.16 -3.45 -8.26
N LYS A 73 4.73 -2.43 -9.02
CA LYS A 73 5.56 -1.24 -9.33
C LYS A 73 6.02 -0.52 -8.05
N SER A 74 5.19 -0.51 -7.01
CA SER A 74 5.50 0.09 -5.70
C SER A 74 6.45 -0.75 -4.82
N LEU A 75 6.67 -2.02 -5.15
CA LEU A 75 7.59 -2.92 -4.42
C LEU A 75 9.05 -2.78 -4.88
N CYS A 76 9.31 -2.01 -5.93
CA CYS A 76 10.67 -1.71 -6.39
C CYS A 76 11.46 -0.95 -5.33
N LYS A 77 12.79 -1.17 -5.25
CA LYS A 77 13.68 -0.53 -4.26
C LYS A 77 13.61 1.01 -4.24
N LYS A 78 13.27 1.61 -5.37
CA LYS A 78 13.01 3.04 -5.53
C LYS A 78 11.73 3.16 -6.37
N PRO A 79 10.55 3.20 -5.75
CA PRO A 79 9.33 3.39 -6.50
C PRO A 79 9.38 4.77 -7.18
N PRO A 80 8.95 4.88 -8.45
CA PRO A 80 9.00 6.15 -9.18
C PRO A 80 8.00 7.19 -8.65
N GLU A 81 6.94 6.72 -7.98
CA GLU A 81 5.85 7.52 -7.42
C GLU A 81 5.16 6.73 -6.29
N PRO A 82 4.43 7.41 -5.39
CA PRO A 82 3.56 6.73 -4.42
C PRO A 82 2.52 5.86 -5.14
N LEU A 83 2.17 4.72 -4.53
CA LEU A 83 1.04 3.92 -5.00
C LEU A 83 -0.24 4.67 -4.66
N LEU A 84 -1.05 4.96 -5.68
CA LEU A 84 -2.40 5.49 -5.50
C LEU A 84 -3.37 4.56 -6.24
N LEU A 85 -4.31 3.98 -5.50
CA LEU A 85 -5.40 3.19 -6.04
C LEU A 85 -6.73 3.82 -5.63
N VAL A 86 -7.65 3.93 -6.59
CA VAL A 86 -9.02 4.43 -6.36
C VAL A 86 -10.00 3.30 -6.56
N PHE A 87 -10.73 2.95 -5.51
CA PHE A 87 -11.75 1.92 -5.51
C PHE A 87 -13.11 2.60 -5.61
N LEU A 88 -13.72 2.49 -6.80
CA LEU A 88 -15.10 2.88 -7.00
C LEU A 88 -15.97 1.70 -6.58
N ALA A 89 -16.82 1.89 -5.58
CA ALA A 89 -17.68 0.85 -5.06
C ALA A 89 -19.09 1.41 -4.83
N PRO A 90 -20.16 0.68 -5.20
CA PRO A 90 -21.49 1.01 -4.72
C PRO A 90 -21.60 0.76 -3.22
N SER A 91 -22.67 1.25 -2.60
CA SER A 91 -22.88 1.17 -1.15
C SER A 91 -22.78 -0.27 -0.64
N GLU A 92 -23.34 -1.24 -1.37
CA GLU A 92 -23.29 -2.68 -1.06
C GLU A 92 -21.87 -3.28 -1.12
N ALA A 93 -20.97 -2.74 -1.94
CA ALA A 93 -19.61 -3.24 -2.11
C ALA A 93 -18.56 -2.45 -1.30
N LYS A 94 -18.99 -1.44 -0.53
CA LYS A 94 -18.09 -0.58 0.25
C LYS A 94 -17.26 -1.36 1.27
N SER A 95 -17.88 -2.31 1.95
CA SER A 95 -17.19 -3.21 2.89
C SER A 95 -16.13 -4.05 2.18
N THR A 96 -16.45 -4.62 1.01
CA THR A 96 -15.51 -5.35 0.17
C THR A 96 -14.30 -4.49 -0.23
N ALA A 97 -14.53 -3.25 -0.66
CA ALA A 97 -13.44 -2.33 -1.02
C ALA A 97 -12.50 -2.03 0.16
N ILE A 98 -13.05 -1.85 1.37
CA ILE A 98 -12.27 -1.64 2.60
C ILE A 98 -11.46 -2.89 2.91
N THR A 99 -12.09 -4.08 2.90
CA THR A 99 -11.41 -5.35 3.20
C THR A 99 -10.30 -5.63 2.20
N LEU A 100 -10.55 -5.40 0.90
CA LEU A 100 -9.53 -5.54 -0.14
C LEU A 100 -8.34 -4.61 0.09
N ALA A 101 -8.59 -3.34 0.43
CA ALA A 101 -7.54 -2.37 0.73
C ALA A 101 -6.69 -2.81 1.95
N LYS A 102 -7.34 -3.26 3.03
CA LYS A 102 -6.66 -3.77 4.22
C LYS A 102 -5.81 -5.00 3.91
N ARG A 103 -6.36 -5.95 3.15
CA ARG A 103 -5.66 -7.18 2.74
C ARG A 103 -4.45 -6.85 1.87
N LEU A 104 -4.59 -5.92 0.92
CA LEU A 104 -3.49 -5.41 0.11
C LEU A 104 -2.37 -4.86 0.96
N VAL A 105 -2.69 -4.02 1.96
CA VAL A 105 -1.67 -3.49 2.89
C VAL A 105 -0.94 -4.63 3.61
N GLN A 106 -1.67 -5.62 4.14
CA GLN A 106 -1.05 -6.75 4.86
C GLN A 106 -0.09 -7.53 3.96
N ILE A 107 -0.51 -7.91 2.75
CA ILE A 107 0.34 -8.69 1.84
C ILE A 107 1.53 -7.86 1.32
N THR A 108 1.35 -6.55 1.14
CA THR A 108 2.41 -5.65 0.70
C THR A 108 3.46 -5.42 1.80
N LEU A 109 3.05 -5.30 3.06
CA LEU A 109 3.99 -5.22 4.18
C LEU A 109 4.74 -6.55 4.35
N THR A 110 4.01 -7.66 4.31
CA THR A 110 4.57 -9.01 4.44
C THR A 110 5.58 -9.29 3.32
N SER A 111 5.28 -8.89 2.09
CA SER A 111 6.16 -9.11 0.94
C SER A 111 7.46 -8.32 0.99
N LYS A 112 7.46 -7.15 1.67
CA LYS A 112 8.66 -6.34 1.92
C LYS A 112 9.49 -6.81 3.13
N ASN A 113 9.18 -7.98 3.69
CA ASN A 113 9.75 -8.46 4.97
C ASN A 113 9.56 -7.44 6.11
N LYS A 114 8.52 -6.60 6.05
CA LYS A 114 8.10 -5.77 7.18
C LYS A 114 7.20 -6.63 8.08
N MET A 115 7.07 -6.22 9.34
CA MET A 115 6.20 -6.92 10.29
C MET A 115 4.77 -6.98 9.72
N SER A 116 4.22 -8.18 9.57
CA SER A 116 2.83 -8.36 9.16
C SER A 116 1.92 -7.71 10.20
N LEU A 117 1.02 -6.85 9.76
CA LEU A 117 0.07 -6.19 10.66
C LEU A 117 -1.09 -7.15 10.95
N PRO A 118 -1.44 -7.40 12.23
CA PRO A 118 -2.66 -8.13 12.54
C PRO A 118 -3.87 -7.37 11.98
N TRP A 119 -4.95 -8.08 11.65
CA TRP A 119 -6.14 -7.48 11.04
C TRP A 119 -6.66 -6.28 11.83
N SER A 120 -6.75 -6.39 13.15
CA SER A 120 -7.17 -5.32 14.06
C SER A 120 -6.28 -4.07 14.04
N ALA A 121 -4.99 -4.20 13.68
CA ALA A 121 -4.11 -3.04 13.55
C ALA A 121 -4.34 -2.27 12.25
N THR A 122 -4.99 -2.88 11.24
CA THR A 122 -5.28 -2.21 9.97
C THR A 122 -6.32 -1.10 10.11
N ASP A 123 -7.15 -1.13 11.16
CA ASP A 123 -8.12 -0.07 11.45
C ASP A 123 -7.48 1.29 11.72
N ARG A 124 -6.24 1.30 12.23
CA ARG A 124 -5.46 2.53 12.45
C ARG A 124 -5.06 3.23 11.15
N LEU A 125 -5.09 2.50 10.04
CA LEU A 125 -4.80 3.01 8.70
C LEU A 125 -6.02 3.68 8.06
N LEU A 126 -7.21 3.53 8.65
CA LEU A 126 -8.42 4.12 8.11
C LEU A 126 -8.52 5.61 8.46
N MET A 127 -9.08 6.33 7.51
CA MET A 127 -9.45 7.73 7.63
C MET A 127 -10.79 7.95 6.95
N LYS A 128 -11.69 8.69 7.59
CA LYS A 128 -12.97 9.07 6.97
C LYS A 128 -12.81 10.40 6.26
N GLY A 129 -13.13 10.43 4.98
CA GLY A 129 -13.09 11.61 4.12
C GLY A 129 -14.14 12.65 4.51
N SER A 130 -15.30 12.22 5.04
CA SER A 130 -16.35 13.10 5.55
C SER A 130 -15.87 14.09 6.63
N ALA A 131 -14.84 13.73 7.41
CA ALA A 131 -14.23 14.65 8.38
C ALA A 131 -13.57 15.88 7.73
N PHE A 132 -13.34 15.84 6.42
CA PHE A 132 -12.71 16.90 5.61
C PHE A 132 -13.66 17.55 4.62
N ALA A 133 -14.97 17.32 4.73
CA ALA A 133 -15.98 17.92 3.85
C ALA A 133 -15.99 19.46 3.93
N ASN A 134 -15.85 19.99 5.15
CA ASN A 134 -15.92 21.43 5.44
C ASN A 134 -14.53 22.10 5.52
N ILE A 135 -13.45 21.34 5.28
CA ILE A 135 -12.09 21.89 5.35
C ILE A 135 -11.80 22.59 4.02
N THR A 136 -11.96 23.91 4.03
CA THR A 136 -11.75 24.77 2.87
C THR A 136 -10.27 25.00 2.56
N SER A 137 -9.36 24.77 3.51
CA SER A 137 -7.91 24.86 3.30
C SER A 137 -7.33 23.50 2.87
N PRO A 138 -6.93 23.32 1.59
CA PRO A 138 -6.34 22.07 1.11
C PRO A 138 -5.01 21.72 1.80
N TRP A 139 -4.28 22.74 2.26
CA TRP A 139 -3.02 22.56 2.97
C TRP A 139 -3.20 21.90 4.33
N ARG A 140 -4.23 22.28 5.08
CA ARG A 140 -4.55 21.63 6.36
C ARG A 140 -4.90 20.15 6.16
N PHE A 141 -5.61 19.82 5.09
CA PHE A 141 -5.87 18.43 4.72
C PHE A 141 -4.58 17.68 4.41
N TYR A 142 -3.68 18.27 3.62
CA TYR A 142 -2.38 17.70 3.32
C TYR A 142 -1.53 17.44 4.57
N GLU A 143 -1.46 18.39 5.52
CA GLU A 143 -0.70 18.24 6.76
C GLU A 143 -1.15 17.02 7.57
N VAL A 144 -2.46 16.83 7.73
CA VAL A 144 -3.01 15.68 8.45
C VAL A 144 -2.69 14.36 7.75
N ILE A 145 -2.78 14.33 6.41
CA ILE A 145 -2.42 13.15 5.63
C ILE A 145 -0.92 12.84 5.77
N LYS A 146 -0.08 13.87 5.67
CA LYS A 146 1.38 13.76 5.80
C LYS A 146 1.78 13.18 7.15
N GLU A 147 1.16 13.63 8.24
CA GLU A 147 1.41 13.11 9.59
C GLU A 147 1.04 11.62 9.70
N LYS A 148 -0.14 11.23 9.19
CA LYS A 148 -0.56 9.82 9.18
C LYS A 148 0.37 8.93 8.36
N ILE A 149 0.77 9.39 7.18
CA ILE A 149 1.69 8.66 6.29
C ILE A 149 3.09 8.57 6.90
N ALA A 150 3.55 9.62 7.58
CA ALA A 150 4.85 9.61 8.24
C ALA A 150 4.95 8.49 9.28
N THR A 151 3.83 8.15 9.91
CA THR A 151 3.71 7.08 10.92
C THR A 151 3.56 5.69 10.28
N ASN A 152 2.67 5.54 9.29
CA ASN A 152 2.22 4.21 8.85
C ASN A 152 2.64 3.81 7.43
N SER A 153 3.14 4.74 6.60
CA SER A 153 3.42 4.58 5.15
C SER A 153 2.24 4.15 4.27
N HIS A 154 1.14 3.68 4.86
CA HIS A 154 -0.09 3.27 4.19
C HIS A 154 -1.25 4.07 4.77
N LEU A 155 -2.20 4.46 3.92
CA LEU A 155 -3.41 5.17 4.33
C LEU A 155 -4.59 4.71 3.47
N ILE A 156 -5.69 4.37 4.12
CA ILE A 156 -6.96 4.02 3.48
C ILE A 156 -7.95 5.13 3.79
N ILE A 157 -8.40 5.86 2.77
CA ILE A 157 -9.37 6.94 2.91
C ILE A 157 -10.73 6.43 2.44
N THR A 158 -11.63 6.24 3.40
CA THR A 158 -13.06 5.92 3.18
C THR A 158 -13.85 7.18 2.91
N GLU A 159 -14.99 7.09 2.21
CA GLU A 159 -15.86 8.24 1.92
C GLU A 159 -15.09 9.37 1.20
N PHE A 160 -14.20 9.00 0.28
CA PHE A 160 -13.35 9.97 -0.41
C PHE A 160 -14.17 10.97 -1.24
N GLU A 161 -15.33 10.53 -1.74
CA GLU A 161 -16.30 11.40 -2.41
C GLU A 161 -16.74 12.57 -1.53
N MET A 162 -16.73 12.43 -0.20
CA MET A 162 -17.20 13.47 0.73
C MET A 162 -16.17 14.55 1.03
N ILE A 163 -14.91 14.39 0.61
CA ILE A 163 -13.85 15.38 0.83
C ILE A 163 -14.12 16.64 0.02
N HIS A 164 -13.71 17.80 0.56
CA HIS A 164 -13.76 19.06 -0.17
C HIS A 164 -13.06 18.94 -1.54
N PRO A 165 -13.69 19.33 -2.67
CA PRO A 165 -13.17 19.08 -4.02
C PRO A 165 -11.74 19.55 -4.28
N HIS A 166 -11.35 20.73 -3.78
CA HIS A 166 -9.97 21.23 -3.91
C HIS A 166 -8.96 20.37 -3.16
N SER A 167 -9.33 19.84 -2.00
CA SER A 167 -8.49 18.95 -1.18
C SER A 167 -8.34 17.58 -1.85
N ALA A 168 -9.44 17.05 -2.41
CA ALA A 168 -9.42 15.81 -3.18
C ALA A 168 -8.54 15.94 -4.43
N ALA A 169 -8.70 17.03 -5.18
CA ALA A 169 -7.89 17.33 -6.36
C ALA A 169 -6.41 17.47 -6.02
N LEU A 170 -6.08 18.19 -4.93
CA LEU A 170 -4.71 18.33 -4.44
C LEU A 170 -4.07 16.96 -4.20
N LEU A 171 -4.75 16.05 -3.48
CA LEU A 171 -4.20 14.73 -3.20
C LEU A 171 -3.99 13.92 -4.46
N ILE A 172 -4.93 13.96 -5.41
CA ILE A 172 -4.83 13.18 -6.65
C ILE A 172 -3.70 13.70 -7.54
N PHE A 173 -3.71 15.01 -7.79
CA PHE A 173 -2.80 15.66 -8.72
C PHE A 173 -1.38 15.75 -8.16
N MET A 174 -1.24 16.21 -6.91
CA MET A 174 0.07 16.49 -6.32
C MET A 174 0.62 15.30 -5.52
N SER A 175 -0.03 14.12 -5.52
CA SER A 175 0.45 12.95 -4.76
C SER A 175 1.93 12.68 -4.95
N LYS A 176 2.43 12.77 -6.19
CA LYS A 176 3.83 12.55 -6.50
C LYS A 176 4.72 13.59 -5.85
N GLU A 177 4.42 14.87 -6.04
CA GLU A 177 5.20 16.01 -5.54
C GLU A 177 5.18 16.08 -4.01
N LEU A 178 4.03 15.76 -3.40
CA LEU A 178 3.78 15.85 -1.97
C LEU A 178 4.47 14.75 -1.16
N PHE A 179 4.75 13.61 -1.79
CA PHE A 179 5.33 12.43 -1.15
C PHE A 179 6.64 11.97 -1.80
N PHE A 180 7.25 12.76 -2.67
CA PHE A 180 8.59 12.53 -3.23
C PHE A 180 9.62 13.42 -2.54
N PRO A 181 10.88 12.97 -2.29
CA PRO A 181 11.44 11.63 -2.50
C PRO A 181 11.19 10.65 -1.34
N GLU A 182 10.39 11.08 -0.35
CA GLU A 182 10.27 10.41 0.92
C GLU A 182 9.19 9.32 0.92
N LYS A 183 9.65 8.08 1.14
CA LYS A 183 8.89 6.92 1.63
C LYS A 183 8.08 6.17 0.57
N GLU A 184 8.01 4.86 0.78
CA GLU A 184 7.14 3.94 0.07
C GLU A 184 5.70 4.18 0.53
N VAL A 185 5.04 5.20 -0.04
CA VAL A 185 3.70 5.64 0.36
C VAL A 185 2.64 4.92 -0.46
N HIS A 186 1.68 4.27 0.20
CA HIS A 186 0.53 3.62 -0.44
C HIS A 186 -0.79 4.24 0.02
N LEU A 187 -1.57 4.72 -0.94
CA LEU A 187 -2.85 5.38 -0.75
C LEU A 187 -3.95 4.58 -1.43
N TYR A 188 -5.00 4.26 -0.66
CA TYR A 188 -6.19 3.59 -1.14
C TYR A 188 -7.38 4.52 -0.90
N LEU A 189 -7.98 5.03 -1.97
CA LEU A 189 -9.12 5.94 -1.92
C LEU A 189 -10.39 5.14 -2.23
N ILE A 190 -11.35 5.13 -1.31
CA ILE A 190 -12.61 4.42 -1.48
C ILE A 190 -13.69 5.46 -1.74
N VAL A 191 -14.27 5.37 -2.93
CA VAL A 191 -15.26 6.31 -3.46
C VAL A 191 -16.57 5.56 -3.63
N GLU A 192 -17.61 6.07 -2.97
CA GLU A 192 -18.97 5.57 -3.15
C GLU A 192 -19.55 6.07 -4.47
N ILE A 193 -20.08 5.17 -5.28
CA ILE A 193 -20.71 5.47 -6.57
C ILE A 193 -22.14 4.89 -6.67
N PRO A 194 -23.03 5.47 -7.47
CA PRO A 194 -24.33 4.85 -7.76
C PRO A 194 -24.18 3.48 -8.46
N SER A 195 -24.98 2.48 -8.07
CA SER A 195 -24.92 1.11 -8.63
C SER A 195 -25.17 1.05 -10.15
N ILE A 196 -25.84 2.05 -10.74
CA ILE A 196 -26.06 2.19 -12.18
C ILE A 196 -24.76 2.28 -13.01
N HIS A 197 -23.62 2.61 -12.37
CA HIS A 197 -22.33 2.79 -13.06
C HIS A 197 -21.40 1.57 -12.96
N LEU A 198 -21.88 0.44 -12.44
CA LEU A 198 -21.11 -0.80 -12.27
C LEU A 198 -20.68 -1.51 -13.56
N SER A 199 -21.18 -1.09 -14.73
CA SER A 199 -20.85 -1.73 -16.00
C SER A 199 -19.55 -1.23 -16.61
N ASN A 200 -19.09 -0.03 -16.25
CA ASN A 200 -17.93 0.59 -16.91
C ASN A 200 -17.19 1.57 -15.96
N THR A 201 -15.96 1.20 -15.58
CA THR A 201 -15.06 1.99 -14.72
C THR A 201 -14.86 3.43 -15.23
N VAL A 202 -14.78 3.61 -16.56
CA VAL A 202 -14.57 4.93 -17.17
C VAL A 202 -15.79 5.81 -16.98
N ASN A 203 -16.98 5.25 -17.20
CA ASN A 203 -18.23 5.98 -17.01
C ASN A 203 -18.46 6.33 -15.55
N ALA A 204 -18.18 5.39 -14.64
CA ALA A 204 -18.26 5.61 -13.20
C ALA A 204 -17.32 6.73 -12.73
N LEU A 205 -16.05 6.66 -13.16
CA LEU A 205 -15.05 7.68 -12.86
C LEU A 205 -15.48 9.05 -13.40
N ASN A 206 -15.89 9.11 -14.67
CA ASN A 206 -16.33 10.35 -15.31
C ASN A 206 -17.56 10.95 -14.61
N HIS A 207 -18.51 10.11 -14.21
CA HIS A 207 -19.70 10.57 -13.48
C HIS A 207 -19.32 11.18 -12.13
N TRP A 208 -18.47 10.49 -11.35
CA TRP A 208 -17.99 11.00 -10.07
C TRP A 208 -17.19 12.31 -10.24
N MET A 209 -16.26 12.37 -11.20
CA MET A 209 -15.51 13.60 -11.48
C MET A 209 -16.42 14.76 -11.90
N LYS A 210 -17.44 14.48 -12.74
CA LYS A 210 -18.40 15.50 -13.17
C LYS A 210 -19.25 16.03 -12.02
N THR A 211 -19.66 15.17 -11.11
CA THR A 211 -20.53 15.54 -10.00
C THR A 211 -19.78 16.23 -8.86
N ARG A 212 -18.49 15.91 -8.66
CA ARG A 212 -17.72 16.40 -7.50
C ARG A 212 -16.63 17.41 -7.84
N LEU A 213 -16.02 17.34 -9.01
CA LEU A 213 -14.82 18.13 -9.33
C LEU A 213 -15.05 19.22 -10.39
N VAL A 214 -15.97 19.02 -11.35
CA VAL A 214 -16.17 19.96 -12.48
C VAL A 214 -16.51 21.39 -12.05
N SER A 215 -17.33 21.57 -11.01
CA SER A 215 -17.68 22.91 -10.53
C SER A 215 -16.56 23.62 -9.78
N HIS A 216 -15.45 22.93 -9.49
CA HIS A 216 -14.39 23.41 -8.61
C HIS A 216 -13.01 23.46 -9.25
N LEU A 217 -12.81 22.79 -10.40
CA LEU A 217 -11.54 22.71 -11.09
C LEU A 217 -11.65 23.27 -12.51
N GLU A 218 -10.56 23.87 -12.98
CA GLU A 218 -10.45 24.29 -14.37
C GLU A 218 -10.46 23.09 -15.32
N PRO A 219 -10.96 23.25 -16.57
CA PRO A 219 -11.08 22.15 -17.52
C PRO A 219 -9.77 21.39 -17.81
N GLU A 220 -8.64 22.11 -17.84
CA GLU A 220 -7.33 21.54 -18.09
C GLU A 220 -6.91 20.62 -16.94
N LEU A 221 -7.00 21.10 -15.70
CA LEU A 221 -6.71 20.34 -14.49
C LEU A 221 -7.64 19.13 -14.33
N LEU A 222 -8.91 19.25 -14.75
CA LEU A 222 -9.85 18.15 -14.76
C LEU A 222 -9.42 17.04 -15.73
N GLN A 223 -8.96 17.38 -16.94
CA GLN A 223 -8.49 16.43 -17.93
C GLN A 223 -7.22 15.70 -17.46
N GLU A 224 -6.29 16.41 -16.83
CA GLU A 224 -5.08 15.82 -16.26
C GLU A 224 -5.41 14.89 -15.09
N THR A 225 -6.29 15.33 -14.19
CA THR A 225 -6.80 14.51 -13.08
C THR A 225 -7.44 13.22 -13.62
N GLN A 226 -8.22 13.33 -14.69
CA GLN A 226 -8.88 12.17 -15.31
C GLN A 226 -7.87 11.17 -15.87
N ARG A 227 -6.83 11.66 -16.57
CA ARG A 227 -5.74 10.82 -17.08
C ARG A 227 -4.98 10.13 -15.95
N ALA A 228 -4.67 10.86 -14.88
CA ALA A 228 -3.98 10.32 -13.72
C ALA A 228 -4.79 9.22 -13.02
N LEU A 229 -6.11 9.41 -12.90
CA LEU A 229 -7.01 8.47 -12.23
C LEU A 229 -7.33 7.24 -13.05
N TYR A 230 -7.43 7.34 -14.38
CA TYR A 230 -7.87 6.23 -15.24
C TYR A 230 -7.06 4.94 -15.02
N LEU A 231 -5.73 5.06 -14.92
CA LEU A 231 -4.82 3.92 -14.72
C LEU A 231 -4.79 3.41 -13.28
N ARG A 232 -5.33 4.19 -12.34
CA ARG A 232 -5.32 3.96 -10.89
C ARG A 232 -6.69 3.52 -10.35
N THR A 233 -7.74 3.66 -11.15
CA THR A 233 -9.12 3.41 -10.75
C THR A 233 -9.53 1.97 -11.05
N CYS A 234 -10.11 1.33 -10.03
CA CYS A 234 -10.61 -0.04 -10.00
C CYS A 234 -12.08 -0.01 -9.59
N LEU A 235 -12.92 -0.79 -10.27
CA LEU A 235 -14.32 -0.93 -9.91
C LEU A 235 -14.46 -2.17 -9.02
N ILE A 236 -14.99 -1.99 -7.82
CA ILE A 236 -15.13 -3.05 -6.83
C ILE A 236 -16.60 -3.51 -6.78
N LYS A 237 -16.79 -4.81 -6.88
CA LYS A 237 -18.10 -5.47 -6.73
C LYS A 237 -18.25 -6.04 -5.33
N SER A 238 -19.49 -6.27 -4.92
CA SER A 238 -19.79 -6.91 -3.64
C SER A 238 -19.27 -8.35 -3.61
N GLU A 239 -18.74 -8.74 -2.47
CA GLU A 239 -18.36 -10.11 -2.11
C GLU A 239 -19.01 -10.48 -0.78
N ASP A 240 -19.21 -11.77 -0.53
CA ASP A 240 -19.57 -12.23 0.81
C ASP A 240 -18.30 -12.26 1.68
N VAL A 241 -18.06 -11.15 2.38
CA VAL A 241 -16.83 -10.94 3.15
C VAL A 241 -16.89 -11.65 4.51
N SER A 242 -18.01 -12.28 4.87
CA SER A 242 -18.17 -12.99 6.15
C SER A 242 -17.21 -14.19 6.32
N VAL A 243 -16.59 -14.64 5.23
CA VAL A 243 -15.63 -15.75 5.19
C VAL A 243 -14.17 -15.28 5.45
N VAL A 244 -13.92 -13.98 5.59
CA VAL A 244 -12.57 -13.38 5.46
C VAL A 244 -11.95 -12.92 6.79
N GLU A 245 -12.65 -13.05 7.92
CA GLU A 245 -12.14 -12.75 9.27
C GLU A 245 -11.31 -13.90 9.89
#